data_AF-A0A538MJV0-F1
#
_entry.id   AF-A0A538MJV0-F1
#
_cell.length_a   1.000
_cell.length_b   1.000
_cell.length_c   1.000
_cell.angle_alpha   90.00
_cell.angle_beta   90.00
_cell.angle_gamma   90.00
#
_symmetry.space_group_name_H-M   'P 1'
#
loop_
_entity.id
_entity.type
_entity.pdbx_description
1 polymer ?
#
loop_
_entity_poly.entity_id
_entity_poly.type
_entity_poly.pdbx_seq_one_letter_code
_entity_poly.pdbx_strand_id
1 'polypeptide(L)'
;MQLFAAHLADAEIRRYVAGSVNAETERHVRICACCALRLANAAQQAVWWERRGPFGRLVRIDNSQAVDELLSEIASEQRHEAA
;
A
#
# COMPACT_ATOMS: atom_id res chain seq x y z
N MET A 1 -12.12 6.53 -26.44
CA MET A 1 -12.53 5.49 -25.48
C MET A 1 -11.60 4.28 -25.66
N GLN A 2 -10.50 4.22 -24.90
CA GLN A 2 -9.53 3.11 -24.93
C GLN A 2 -9.47 2.53 -23.51
N LEU A 3 -10.24 1.47 -23.26
CA LEU A 3 -10.52 0.88 -21.95
C LEU A 3 -9.75 -0.44 -21.71
N PHE A 4 -8.56 -0.59 -22.29
CA PHE A 4 -7.65 -1.70 -21.94
C PHE A 4 -6.22 -1.16 -21.81
N ALA A 5 -5.99 -0.30 -20.82
CA ALA A 5 -4.63 -0.03 -20.38
C ALA A 5 -4.06 -1.35 -19.83
N ALA A 6 -2.95 -1.82 -20.40
CA ALA A 6 -2.26 -3.01 -19.93
C ALA A 6 -2.03 -2.92 -18.40
N HIS A 7 -2.13 -4.05 -17.70
CA HIS A 7 -1.84 -4.10 -16.27
C HIS A 7 -0.39 -3.73 -15.98
N LEU A 8 -0.15 -3.17 -14.79
CA LEU A 8 1.19 -2.89 -14.32
C LEU A 8 2.06 -4.16 -14.33
N ALA A 9 3.31 -3.99 -14.75
CA ALA A 9 4.34 -4.99 -14.64
C ALA A 9 4.72 -5.19 -13.16
N ASP A 10 5.22 -6.38 -12.80
CA ASP A 10 5.63 -6.68 -11.43
C ASP A 10 6.73 -5.72 -10.91
N ALA A 11 7.57 -5.21 -11.81
CA ALA A 11 8.61 -4.23 -11.46
C ALA A 11 8.03 -2.87 -11.05
N GLU A 12 6.87 -2.50 -11.59
CA GLU A 12 6.17 -1.25 -11.26
C GLU A 12 5.44 -1.40 -9.94
N ILE A 13 4.77 -2.53 -9.71
CA ILE A 13 4.16 -2.89 -8.42
C ILE A 13 5.22 -2.85 -7.30
N ARG A 14 6.38 -3.46 -7.51
CA ARG A 14 7.47 -3.47 -6.51
C ARG A 14 8.04 -2.07 -6.23
N ARG A 15 8.23 -1.25 -7.27
CA ARG A 15 8.67 0.15 -7.10
C ARG A 15 7.67 0.97 -6.32
N TYR A 16 6.38 0.78 -6.61
CA TYR A 16 5.31 1.46 -5.90
C TYR A 16 5.32 1.09 -4.41
N VAL A 17 5.36 -0.22 -4.10
CA VAL A 17 5.41 -0.70 -2.71
C VAL A 17 6.66 -0.21 -1.98
N ALA A 18 7.80 -0.08 -2.67
CA ALA A 18 9.03 0.50 -2.13
C ALA A 18 8.98 2.04 -1.95
N GLY A 19 7.83 2.68 -2.18
CA GLY A 19 7.64 4.13 -2.05
C GLY A 19 8.17 4.96 -3.23
N SER A 20 8.68 4.31 -4.28
CA SER A 20 9.14 4.98 -5.51
C SER A 20 7.99 5.13 -6.51
N VAL A 21 6.94 5.83 -6.09
CA VAL A 21 5.69 6.00 -6.85
C VAL A 21 5.84 7.13 -7.88
N ASN A 22 5.38 6.89 -9.11
CA ASN A 22 5.20 7.94 -10.11
C ASN A 22 3.70 8.25 -10.30
N ALA A 23 3.39 9.45 -10.80
CA ALA A 23 2.01 9.93 -10.92
C ALA A 23 1.13 9.13 -11.89
N GLU A 24 1.73 8.47 -12.89
CA GLU A 24 1.00 7.66 -13.86
C GLU A 24 0.57 6.31 -13.25
N THR A 25 1.49 5.63 -12.56
CA THR A 25 1.20 4.41 -11.81
C THR A 25 0.16 4.67 -10.73
N GLU A 26 0.27 5.80 -10.01
CA GLU A 26 -0.72 6.26 -9.03
C GLU A 26 -2.11 6.39 -9.66
N ARG A 27 -2.21 7.10 -10.78
CA ARG A 27 -3.48 7.27 -11.50
C ARG A 27 -4.04 5.93 -11.98
N HIS A 28 -3.19 5.04 -12.48
CA HIS A 28 -3.60 3.73 -12.97
C HIS A 28 -4.18 2.85 -11.86
N VAL A 29 -3.52 2.78 -10.69
CA VAL A 29 -3.99 1.96 -9.56
C VAL A 29 -5.37 2.42 -9.09
N ARG A 30 -5.66 3.73 -9.13
CA ARG A 30 -6.99 4.27 -8.77
C ARG A 30 -8.12 3.85 -9.71
N ILE A 31 -7.82 3.49 -10.96
CA ILE A 31 -8.83 3.12 -11.97
C ILE A 31 -8.85 1.62 -12.31
N CYS A 32 -7.77 0.89 -12.02
CA CYS A 32 -7.65 -0.54 -12.33
C CYS A 32 -7.68 -1.38 -11.04
N ALA A 33 -8.86 -1.92 -10.71
CA ALA A 33 -9.07 -2.75 -9.53
C ALA A 33 -8.12 -3.96 -9.45
N CYS A 34 -7.79 -4.60 -10.57
CA CYS A 34 -6.83 -5.71 -10.62
C CYS A 34 -5.42 -5.29 -10.17
N CYS A 35 -4.96 -4.12 -10.62
CA CYS A 35 -3.65 -3.59 -10.23
C CYS A 35 -3.66 -3.12 -8.77
N ALA A 36 -4.76 -2.53 -8.29
CA ALA A 36 -4.93 -2.20 -6.88
C ALA A 36 -4.86 -3.42 -5.97
N LEU A 37 -5.52 -4.52 -6.34
CA LEU A 37 -5.46 -5.76 -5.57
C LEU A 37 -4.07 -6.38 -5.57
N ARG A 38 -3.40 -6.43 -6.73
CA ARG A 38 -2.01 -6.91 -6.83
C ARG A 38 -1.05 -6.07 -5.99
N LEU A 39 -1.26 -4.75 -5.97
CA LEU A 39 -0.49 -3.83 -5.15
C LEU A 39 -0.71 -4.09 -3.66
N ALA A 40 -1.96 -4.20 -3.22
CA ALA A 40 -2.29 -4.46 -1.82
C ALA A 40 -1.66 -5.77 -1.33
N ASN A 41 -1.77 -6.84 -2.13
CA ASN A 41 -1.14 -8.12 -1.80
C ASN A 41 0.40 -8.01 -1.74
N ALA A 42 1.02 -7.30 -2.70
CA ALA A 42 2.47 -7.08 -2.67
C ALA A 42 2.91 -6.23 -1.46
N ALA A 43 2.11 -5.24 -1.05
CA ALA A 43 2.37 -4.41 0.13
C ALA A 43 2.28 -5.22 1.44
N GLN A 44 1.32 -6.14 1.53
CA GLN A 44 1.19 -7.05 2.68
C GLN A 44 2.36 -8.03 2.79
N GLN A 45 2.92 -8.46 1.66
CA GLN A 45 4.07 -9.35 1.62
C GLN A 45 5.41 -8.61 1.76
N ALA A 46 5.41 -7.29 1.60
CA ALA A 46 6.63 -6.51 1.72
C ALA A 46 7.12 -6.52 3.17
N VAL A 47 8.37 -6.94 3.34
CA VAL A 47 9.05 -6.84 4.63
C VAL A 47 9.60 -5.43 4.74
N TRP A 48 8.96 -4.61 5.56
CA TRP A 48 9.39 -3.26 5.84
C TRP A 48 10.59 -3.31 6.78
N TRP A 49 11.73 -2.76 6.34
CA TRP A 49 12.93 -2.66 7.16
C TRP A 49 13.21 -1.20 7.46
N GLU A 50 13.44 -0.89 8.72
CA GLU A 50 13.81 0.45 9.17
C GLU A 50 15.11 0.40 9.96
N ARG A 51 15.88 1.48 9.88
CA ARG A 51 17.07 1.66 10.71
C ARG A 51 16.67 2.32 12.02
N ARG A 52 16.82 1.60 13.14
CA ARG A 52 16.52 2.12 14.48
C ARG A 52 17.76 2.16 15.39
N GLY A 53 17.73 3.08 16.35
CA GLY A 53 18.78 3.27 17.35
C GLY A 53 20.03 4.02 16.84
N PRO A 54 20.98 4.33 17.73
CA PRO A 54 22.12 5.21 17.45
C PRO A 54 23.08 4.69 16.37
N PHE A 55 23.04 3.39 16.08
CA PHE A 55 23.87 2.75 15.06
C PHE A 55 23.08 2.29 13.81
N GLY A 56 21.80 2.67 13.71
CA GLY A 56 20.98 2.42 12.53
C GLY A 56 20.83 0.92 12.18
N ARG A 57 20.57 0.09 13.20
CA ARG A 57 20.36 -1.36 13.02
C ARG A 57 19.10 -1.57 12.18
N LEU A 58 19.19 -2.42 11.15
CA LEU A 58 18.02 -2.84 10.38
C LEU A 58 17.13 -3.71 11.26
N VAL A 59 15.90 -3.25 11.47
CA VAL A 59 14.86 -3.96 12.21
C VAL A 59 13.69 -4.16 11.27
N ARG A 60 13.13 -5.37 11.27
CA ARG A 60 11.90 -5.68 10.56
C ARG A 60 10.75 -5.00 11.30
N ILE A 61 9.99 -4.17 10.59
CA ILE A 61 8.76 -3.60 11.11
C ILE A 61 7.64 -4.59 10.86
N ASP A 62 6.93 -4.93 11.92
CA ASP A 62 5.61 -5.52 11.85
C ASP A 62 4.58 -4.39 11.93
N ASN A 63 3.90 -4.12 10.81
CA ASN A 63 2.88 -3.07 10.72
C ASN A 63 1.48 -3.59 11.04
N SER A 64 1.32 -4.87 11.40
CA SER A 64 -0.02 -5.47 11.66
C SER A 64 -0.81 -4.66 12.68
N GLN A 65 -0.20 -4.34 13.83
CA GLN A 65 -0.84 -3.55 14.87
C GLN A 65 -1.28 -2.15 14.38
N ALA A 66 -0.40 -1.43 13.69
CA ALA A 66 -0.72 -0.09 13.19
C ALA A 66 -1.84 -0.11 12.13
N VAL A 67 -1.88 -1.16 11.31
CA VAL A 67 -2.96 -1.39 10.35
C VAL A 67 -4.28 -1.69 11.07
N ASP A 68 -4.25 -2.55 12.08
CA ASP A 68 -5.46 -2.91 12.86
C ASP A 68 -6.04 -1.68 13.60
N GLU A 69 -5.17 -0.86 14.18
CA GLU A 69 -5.56 0.41 14.83
C GLU A 69 -6.23 1.36 13.83
N LEU A 70 -5.62 1.57 12.67
CA LEU A 70 -6.18 2.41 11.60
C LEU A 70 -7.53 1.90 11.10
N LEU A 71 -7.66 0.59 10.88
CA LEU A 71 -8.92 -0.04 10.46
C LEU A 71 -10.01 0.14 11.51
N SER A 72 -9.66 0.06 12.80
CA SER A 72 -10.58 0.30 13.91
C SER A 72 -11.06 1.75 13.96
N GLU A 73 -10.18 2.72 13.71
CA GLU A 73 -10.53 4.16 13.63
C GLU A 73 -11.51 4.43 12.48
N ILE A 74 -11.20 3.97 11.26
CA ILE A 74 -12.07 4.11 10.09
C ILE A 74 -13.46 3.51 10.36
N ALA A 75 -13.51 2.31 10.96
CA ALA A 75 -14.78 1.67 11.30
C ALA A 75 -15.57 2.46 12.36
N SER A 76 -14.89 3.16 13.27
CA SER A 76 -15.53 4.03 14.27
C SER A 76 -16.13 5.29 13.64
N GLU A 77 -15.39 5.93 12.74
CA GLU A 77 -15.85 7.10 12.01
C GLU A 77 -17.10 6.79 11.17
N GLN A 78 -17.09 5.67 10.44
CA GLN A 78 -18.24 5.22 9.64
C GLN A 78 -19.50 4.97 10.48
N ARG A 79 -19.36 4.47 11.72
CA ARG A 79 -20.50 4.29 12.63
C ARG A 79 -21.05 5.62 13.13
N HIS A 80 -20.19 6.62 13.31
CA HIS A 80 -20.61 7.94 13.76
C HIS A 80 -21.34 8.72 12.66
N GLU A 81 -20.90 8.61 11.41
CA GLU A 81 -21.56 9.25 10.25
C GLU A 81 -22.92 8.61 9.89
N ALA A 82 -23.16 7.37 10.32
CA ALA A 82 -24.39 6.63 10.04
C ALA A 82 -25.48 6.80 11.13
N ALA A 83 -25.21 7.53 12.21
CA ALA A 83 -26.10 7.75 13.36
C ALA A 83 -26.66 9.18 13.37
#